data_AF-A0A3D0QEH7-F1
#
_entry.id   AF-A0A3D0QEH7-F1
#
_cell.length_a   1.000
_cell.length_b   1.000
_cell.length_c   1.000
_cell.angle_alpha   90.00
_cell.angle_beta   90.00
_cell.angle_gamma   90.00
#
_symmetry.space_group_name_H-M   'P 1'
#
loop_
_entity.id
_entity.type
_entity.pdbx_description
1 polymer ?
#
loop_
_entity_poly.entity_id
_entity_poly.type
_entity_poly.pdbx_seq_one_letter_code
_entity_poly.pdbx_strand_id
1 'polypeptide(L)'
;MKNKESIFRFAAILLPVAFFAILEVVLRSVNYGGGLRLFPQASVNGKAFYTINPEVARRYFRTYQVRAMSSNDVFEKEKGPNTWRVFCLGESSTLGYPYFFNGTFPSMLRDRLETLWPEKKIEVVNLGITAVSSYTVLDFVKELPPYKPDAILIYCGHNEFYGALGTGSTESLGQSRWAVKAYLELQGWRTFRLIRDGMVALKGMVSSSPDRNREATVMEGMVGNREIAFGSKEYQSGISNFRENIEEMVRVAAQRKIPLVLGTLVSNLSGMEPFVSIFSTITDERERGRWEELNRQGTKALEEKRYEEAARALNAAVEIDSVPAKAHFALGQAFGRIGRLDESRRHYRLARDLDALRFRAPSEFNSIIKEVGRAYNVPVADGEALMERRSEHGITGNRFVLEHVHL
;
A
#
# COMPACT_ATOMS: atom_id res chain seq x y z
N MET A 1 -12.30 26.70 54.66
CA MET A 1 -11.24 25.77 54.17
C MET A 1 -11.66 25.00 52.92
N LYS A 2 -12.85 24.38 52.86
CA LYS A 2 -13.35 23.63 51.68
C LYS A 2 -13.28 24.37 50.32
N ASN A 3 -13.52 25.69 50.30
CA ASN A 3 -13.44 26.49 49.06
C ASN A 3 -12.00 26.67 48.53
N LYS A 4 -11.00 26.83 49.41
CA LYS A 4 -9.59 27.00 48.98
C LYS A 4 -9.02 25.69 48.42
N GLU A 5 -9.39 24.57 49.02
CA GLU A 5 -9.01 23.23 48.54
C GLU A 5 -9.67 22.89 47.20
N SER A 6 -10.94 23.27 47.01
CA SER A 6 -11.65 23.11 45.74
C SER A 6 -11.06 24.00 44.64
N ILE A 7 -10.72 25.25 44.95
CA ILE A 7 -10.03 26.17 44.03
C ILE A 7 -8.64 25.62 43.66
N PHE A 8 -7.88 25.11 44.64
CA PHE A 8 -6.57 24.52 44.38
C PHE A 8 -6.68 23.27 43.49
N ARG A 9 -7.61 22.36 43.75
CA ARG A 9 -7.86 21.18 42.90
C ARG A 9 -8.29 21.58 41.49
N PHE A 10 -9.16 22.58 41.37
CA PHE A 10 -9.57 23.11 40.08
C PHE A 10 -8.39 23.74 39.32
N ALA A 11 -7.57 24.55 40.00
CA ALA A 11 -6.37 25.15 39.42
C ALA A 11 -5.32 24.11 39.03
N ALA A 12 -5.12 23.06 39.84
CA ALA A 12 -4.17 21.99 39.56
C ALA A 12 -4.54 21.18 38.30
N ILE A 13 -5.84 21.05 37.98
CA ILE A 13 -6.31 20.43 36.74
C ILE A 13 -6.30 21.43 35.57
N LEU A 14 -6.75 22.67 35.81
CA LEU A 14 -6.90 23.68 34.77
C LEU A 14 -5.55 24.21 34.26
N LEU A 15 -4.54 24.33 35.12
CA LEU A 15 -3.25 24.90 34.75
C LEU A 15 -2.52 24.09 33.67
N PRO A 16 -2.39 22.74 33.75
CA PRO A 16 -1.84 21.94 32.65
C PRO A 16 -2.66 22.04 31.36
N VAL A 17 -4.00 22.04 31.45
CA VAL A 17 -4.88 22.16 30.28
C VAL A 17 -4.70 23.52 29.60
N ALA A 18 -4.68 24.60 30.38
CA ALA A 18 -4.45 25.96 29.88
C ALA A 18 -3.05 26.07 29.25
N PHE A 19 -2.02 25.47 29.87
CA PHE A 19 -0.67 25.43 29.32
C PHE A 19 -0.64 24.77 27.92
N PHE A 20 -1.20 23.57 27.77
CA PHE A 20 -1.21 22.89 26.47
C PHE A 20 -2.11 23.59 25.43
N ALA A 21 -3.20 24.23 25.86
CA ALA A 21 -4.02 25.04 24.97
C ALA A 21 -3.25 26.26 24.45
N ILE A 22 -2.54 26.98 25.32
CA ILE A 22 -1.70 28.12 24.94
C ILE A 22 -0.55 27.64 24.04
N LEU A 23 0.10 26.52 24.39
CA LEU A 23 1.17 25.94 23.57
C LEU A 23 0.67 25.58 22.16
N GLU A 24 -0.50 24.95 22.04
CA GLU A 24 -1.11 24.65 20.74
C GLU A 24 -1.36 25.92 19.92
N VAL A 25 -1.87 27.00 20.55
CA VAL A 25 -2.07 28.29 19.87
C VAL A 25 -0.74 28.88 19.40
N VAL A 26 0.29 28.91 20.25
CA VAL A 26 1.62 29.41 19.89
C VAL A 26 2.20 28.61 18.72
N LEU A 27 2.18 27.28 18.80
CA LEU A 27 2.69 26.39 17.75
C LEU A 27 1.92 26.54 16.43
N ARG A 28 0.61 26.78 16.47
CA ARG A 28 -0.19 27.10 15.27
C ARG A 28 0.20 28.43 14.66
N SER A 29 0.40 29.46 15.48
CA SER A 29 0.76 30.82 15.02
C SER A 29 2.11 30.86 14.31
N VAL A 30 3.08 30.06 14.75
CA VAL A 30 4.39 29.93 14.07
C VAL A 30 4.42 28.84 12.99
N ASN A 31 3.27 28.23 12.68
CA ASN A 31 3.14 27.13 11.71
C ASN A 31 4.11 25.96 11.97
N TYR A 32 4.33 25.61 13.25
CA TYR A 32 5.25 24.54 13.65
C TYR A 32 4.91 23.21 12.96
N GLY A 33 5.84 22.63 12.21
CA GLY A 33 5.62 21.39 11.47
C GLY A 33 4.80 21.53 10.18
N GLY A 34 4.56 22.76 9.69
CA GLY A 34 4.05 23.03 8.34
C GLY A 34 2.59 22.67 8.08
N GLY A 35 2.07 23.03 6.90
CA GLY A 35 0.72 22.65 6.48
C GLY A 35 0.72 21.25 5.90
N LEU A 36 0.07 20.29 6.56
CA LEU A 36 -0.02 18.91 6.07
C LEU A 36 -1.34 18.62 5.34
N ARG A 37 -2.19 19.63 5.07
CA ARG A 37 -3.47 19.45 4.36
C ARG A 37 -3.24 18.81 2.98
N LEU A 38 -4.14 17.93 2.54
CA LEU A 38 -4.00 17.25 1.24
C LEU A 38 -3.93 18.24 0.07
N PHE A 39 -4.78 19.29 0.10
CA PHE A 39 -4.90 20.26 -0.99
C PHE A 39 -4.64 21.71 -0.55
N PRO A 40 -3.39 22.21 -0.63
CA PRO A 40 -3.08 23.63 -0.62
C PRO A 40 -3.68 24.34 -1.85
N GLN A 41 -3.82 25.66 -1.75
CA GLN A 41 -4.29 26.51 -2.84
C GLN A 41 -3.10 27.14 -3.55
N ALA A 42 -3.17 27.20 -4.87
CA ALA A 42 -2.26 27.94 -5.72
C ALA A 42 -3.04 28.86 -6.67
N SER A 43 -2.39 29.91 -7.17
CA SER A 43 -2.93 30.77 -8.20
C SER A 43 -2.08 30.62 -9.46
N VAL A 44 -2.72 30.29 -10.59
CA VAL A 44 -2.08 30.18 -11.90
C VAL A 44 -2.82 31.13 -12.83
N ASN A 45 -2.13 32.15 -13.34
CA ASN A 45 -2.69 33.19 -14.22
C ASN A 45 -3.96 33.85 -13.66
N GLY A 46 -3.98 34.15 -12.35
CA GLY A 46 -5.10 34.78 -11.67
C GLY A 46 -6.28 33.85 -11.33
N LYS A 47 -6.21 32.57 -11.72
CA LYS A 47 -7.23 31.57 -11.39
C LYS A 47 -6.76 30.69 -10.22
N ALA A 48 -7.67 30.41 -9.29
CA ALA A 48 -7.40 29.60 -8.11
C ALA A 48 -7.53 28.10 -8.40
N PHE A 49 -6.50 27.35 -8.02
CA PHE A 49 -6.42 25.90 -8.13
C PHE A 49 -6.13 25.27 -6.76
N TYR A 50 -6.51 24.01 -6.63
CA TYR A 50 -5.94 23.12 -5.63
C TYR A 50 -4.76 22.38 -6.26
N THR A 51 -3.69 22.20 -5.49
CA THR A 51 -2.54 21.35 -5.85
C THR A 51 -2.42 20.24 -4.82
N ILE A 52 -1.74 19.16 -5.17
CA ILE A 52 -1.39 18.11 -4.20
C ILE A 52 -0.23 18.61 -3.34
N ASN A 53 -0.34 18.43 -2.02
CA ASN A 53 0.72 18.85 -1.11
C ASN A 53 1.90 17.88 -1.15
N PRO A 54 3.11 18.31 -1.58
CA PRO A 54 4.28 17.43 -1.63
C PRO A 54 4.73 16.96 -0.23
N GLU A 55 4.30 17.64 0.83
CA GLU A 55 4.65 17.31 2.22
C GLU A 55 3.57 16.44 2.90
N VAL A 56 2.46 16.10 2.23
CA VAL A 56 1.35 15.34 2.85
C VAL A 56 1.80 13.99 3.40
N ALA A 57 2.78 13.37 2.75
CA ALA A 57 3.34 12.09 3.15
C ALA A 57 3.87 12.11 4.59
N ARG A 58 4.38 13.24 5.09
CA ARG A 58 4.94 13.39 6.45
C ARG A 58 3.97 13.09 7.60
N ARG A 59 2.68 12.91 7.30
CA ARG A 59 1.70 12.36 8.25
C ARG A 59 1.99 10.90 8.61
N TYR A 60 2.56 10.15 7.68
CA TYR A 60 2.69 8.69 7.75
C TYR A 60 4.13 8.23 8.01
N PHE A 61 5.14 9.03 7.63
CA PHE A 61 6.55 8.72 7.85
C PHE A 61 7.09 9.49 9.07
N ARG A 62 7.57 8.75 10.07
CA ARG A 62 8.10 9.30 11.34
C ARG A 62 9.61 9.46 11.32
N THR A 63 10.33 8.50 10.73
CA THR A 63 11.79 8.40 10.84
C THR A 63 12.50 8.57 9.51
N TYR A 64 11.85 8.25 8.41
CA TYR A 64 12.43 8.40 7.08
C TYR A 64 12.45 9.87 6.61
N GLN A 65 13.63 10.39 6.29
CA GLN A 65 13.81 11.72 5.70
C GLN A 65 13.58 11.74 4.18
N VAL A 66 13.40 10.57 3.55
CA VAL A 66 13.13 10.51 2.11
C VAL A 66 11.69 10.93 1.85
N ARG A 67 11.51 11.91 0.94
CA ARG A 67 10.19 12.38 0.52
C ARG A 67 9.54 11.32 -0.36
N ALA A 68 8.56 10.59 0.18
CA ALA A 68 7.65 9.82 -0.65
C ALA A 68 7.11 10.74 -1.75
N MET A 69 7.09 10.24 -2.99
CA MET A 69 6.68 11.04 -4.12
C MET A 69 5.16 11.05 -4.22
N SER A 70 4.61 12.19 -4.61
CA SER A 70 3.20 12.38 -4.93
C SER A 70 3.07 13.01 -6.32
N SER A 71 1.88 12.98 -6.89
CA SER A 71 1.62 13.66 -8.17
C SER A 71 1.73 15.18 -8.02
N ASN A 72 1.96 15.86 -9.14
CA ASN A 72 1.93 17.31 -9.27
C ASN A 72 0.61 17.81 -9.89
N ASP A 73 -0.42 16.97 -9.94
CA ASP A 73 -1.71 17.32 -10.50
C ASP A 73 -2.35 18.52 -9.79
N VAL A 74 -3.11 19.29 -10.58
CA VAL A 74 -3.87 20.45 -10.15
C VAL A 74 -5.29 20.37 -10.67
N PHE A 75 -6.23 20.96 -9.94
CA PHE A 75 -7.63 21.03 -10.36
C PHE A 75 -8.30 22.31 -9.86
N GLU A 76 -9.40 22.72 -10.49
CA GLU A 76 -10.01 24.02 -10.19
C GLU A 76 -10.55 24.08 -8.77
N LYS A 77 -10.27 25.19 -8.07
CA LYS A 77 -10.82 25.40 -6.72
C LYS A 77 -12.34 25.42 -6.75
N GLU A 78 -12.90 26.12 -7.73
CA GLU A 78 -14.33 26.18 -7.98
C GLU A 78 -14.69 25.20 -9.09
N LYS A 79 -15.46 24.16 -8.73
CA LYS A 79 -15.95 23.18 -9.68
C LYS A 79 -17.07 23.80 -10.53
N GLY A 80 -16.83 23.93 -11.83
CA GLY A 80 -17.82 24.41 -12.79
C GLY A 80 -19.03 23.46 -12.93
N PRO A 81 -20.18 23.96 -13.42
CA PRO A 81 -21.41 23.16 -13.54
C PRO A 81 -21.30 22.01 -14.55
N ASN A 82 -20.34 22.08 -15.48
CA ASN A 82 -20.07 21.05 -16.48
C ASN A 82 -18.70 20.36 -16.28
N THR A 83 -18.16 20.45 -15.07
CA THR A 83 -16.90 19.82 -14.68
C THR A 83 -17.17 18.48 -14.02
N TRP A 84 -16.49 17.44 -14.50
CA TRP A 84 -16.53 16.09 -13.94
C TRP A 84 -15.18 15.77 -13.30
N ARG A 85 -15.17 15.46 -12.01
CA ARG A 85 -13.99 15.34 -11.16
C ARG A 85 -13.85 13.94 -10.58
N VAL A 86 -12.83 13.22 -11.04
CA VAL A 86 -12.49 11.86 -10.61
C VAL A 86 -11.19 11.89 -9.82
N PHE A 87 -11.17 11.29 -8.63
CA PHE A 87 -9.94 11.11 -7.87
C PHE A 87 -9.49 9.66 -7.95
N CYS A 88 -8.25 9.44 -8.40
CA CYS A 88 -7.63 8.13 -8.45
C CYS A 88 -6.64 8.01 -7.28
N LEU A 89 -6.89 7.10 -6.35
CA LEU A 89 -6.07 6.90 -5.16
C LEU A 89 -5.33 5.58 -5.22
N GLY A 90 -4.13 5.56 -4.65
CA GLY A 90 -3.37 4.34 -4.50
C GLY A 90 -1.92 4.58 -4.15
N GLU A 91 -1.10 3.65 -4.60
CA GLU A 91 0.31 3.57 -4.22
C GLU A 91 1.21 4.04 -5.39
N SER A 92 2.42 3.49 -5.48
CA SER A 92 3.39 3.78 -6.56
C SER A 92 2.85 3.48 -7.95
N SER A 93 2.09 2.39 -8.14
CA SER A 93 1.49 2.08 -9.45
C SER A 93 0.43 3.11 -9.87
N THR A 94 -0.32 3.69 -8.93
CA THR A 94 -1.26 4.78 -9.23
C THR A 94 -0.53 6.08 -9.56
N LEU A 95 0.56 6.39 -8.83
CA LEU A 95 1.44 7.50 -9.17
C LEU A 95 2.09 7.32 -10.56
N GLY A 96 2.17 6.08 -11.05
CA GLY A 96 2.77 5.67 -12.32
C GLY A 96 4.27 5.43 -12.24
N TYR A 97 4.83 5.15 -11.06
CA TYR A 97 6.24 4.79 -10.96
C TYR A 97 6.58 3.57 -11.85
N PRO A 98 7.72 3.55 -12.57
CA PRO A 98 8.74 4.61 -12.68
C PRO A 98 8.52 5.58 -13.85
N TYR A 99 7.44 5.43 -14.61
CA TYR A 99 7.14 6.24 -15.80
C TYR A 99 6.55 7.62 -15.48
N PHE A 100 6.04 7.79 -14.26
CA PHE A 100 5.34 8.96 -13.75
C PHE A 100 4.32 9.49 -14.78
N PHE A 101 4.33 10.80 -15.06
CA PHE A 101 3.38 11.45 -15.96
C PHE A 101 3.22 10.76 -17.33
N ASN A 102 4.28 10.10 -17.83
CA ASN A 102 4.29 9.45 -19.14
C ASN A 102 3.49 8.13 -19.21
N GLY A 103 3.07 7.57 -18.07
CA GLY A 103 2.48 6.23 -18.02
C GLY A 103 1.59 5.96 -16.81
N THR A 104 0.74 6.92 -16.40
CA THR A 104 -0.21 6.70 -15.31
C THR A 104 -1.59 6.26 -15.83
N PHE A 105 -2.22 5.26 -15.19
CA PHE A 105 -3.62 4.94 -15.53
C PHE A 105 -4.58 6.12 -15.32
N PRO A 106 -4.40 7.04 -14.34
CA PRO A 106 -5.21 8.24 -14.24
C PRO A 106 -5.12 9.15 -15.47
N SER A 107 -3.92 9.33 -16.05
CA SER A 107 -3.74 10.06 -17.31
C SER A 107 -4.48 9.36 -18.46
N MET A 108 -4.31 8.04 -18.59
CA MET A 108 -5.01 7.28 -19.64
C MET A 108 -6.54 7.32 -19.46
N LEU A 109 -7.02 7.30 -18.22
CA LEU A 109 -8.43 7.44 -17.90
C LEU A 109 -8.94 8.83 -18.31
N ARG A 110 -8.19 9.90 -18.02
CA ARG A 110 -8.53 11.27 -18.45
C ARG A 110 -8.74 11.33 -19.96
N ASP A 111 -7.76 10.88 -20.73
CA ASP A 111 -7.81 10.93 -22.20
C ASP A 111 -9.02 10.15 -22.75
N ARG A 112 -9.34 9.00 -22.15
CA ARG A 112 -10.53 8.21 -22.51
C ARG A 112 -11.83 8.94 -22.18
N LEU A 113 -11.96 9.54 -21.01
CA LEU A 113 -13.17 10.26 -20.60
C LEU A 113 -13.38 11.54 -21.42
N GLU A 114 -12.31 12.26 -21.74
CA GLU A 114 -12.36 13.45 -22.61
C GLU A 114 -12.80 13.08 -24.03
N THR A 115 -12.37 11.92 -24.55
CA THR A 115 -12.82 11.41 -25.85
C THR A 115 -14.30 11.03 -25.84
N LEU A 116 -14.77 10.43 -24.74
CA LEU A 116 -16.16 9.97 -24.60
C LEU A 116 -17.15 11.12 -24.33
N TRP A 117 -16.70 12.18 -23.65
CA TRP A 117 -17.51 13.34 -23.29
C TRP A 117 -16.79 14.65 -23.63
N PRO A 118 -16.60 14.96 -24.93
CA PRO A 118 -15.90 16.16 -25.37
C PRO A 118 -16.57 17.46 -24.93
N GLU A 119 -17.86 17.41 -24.59
CA GLU A 119 -18.62 18.53 -24.07
C GLU A 119 -18.35 18.82 -22.59
N LYS A 120 -17.80 17.86 -21.82
CA LYS A 120 -17.53 18.01 -20.38
C LYS A 120 -16.10 18.46 -20.15
N LYS A 121 -15.90 19.24 -19.08
CA LYS A 121 -14.56 19.45 -18.54
C LYS A 121 -14.18 18.29 -17.63
N ILE A 122 -13.23 17.47 -18.03
CA ILE A 122 -12.76 16.33 -17.23
C ILE A 122 -11.59 16.74 -16.35
N GLU A 123 -11.68 16.44 -15.06
CA GLU A 123 -10.61 16.54 -14.08
C GLU A 123 -10.35 15.14 -13.52
N VAL A 124 -9.27 14.48 -13.93
CA VAL A 124 -8.80 13.27 -13.26
C VAL A 124 -7.58 13.63 -12.44
N VAL A 125 -7.68 13.49 -11.11
CA VAL A 125 -6.65 13.87 -10.15
C VAL A 125 -6.00 12.60 -9.60
N ASN A 126 -4.71 12.45 -9.84
CA ASN A 126 -3.89 11.35 -9.36
C ASN A 126 -3.42 11.62 -7.91
N LEU A 127 -3.90 10.85 -6.95
CA LEU A 127 -3.49 10.90 -5.54
C LEU A 127 -2.63 9.70 -5.14
N GLY A 128 -1.91 9.10 -6.09
CA GLY A 128 -0.93 8.06 -5.82
C GLY A 128 0.25 8.59 -5.00
N ILE A 129 0.68 7.81 -4.01
CA ILE A 129 1.89 8.09 -3.22
C ILE A 129 2.74 6.83 -3.13
N THR A 130 4.06 6.96 -3.25
CA THR A 130 4.96 5.81 -3.10
C THR A 130 5.06 5.34 -1.65
N ALA A 131 5.21 4.03 -1.45
CA ALA A 131 5.56 3.42 -0.16
C ALA A 131 4.56 3.71 1.00
N VAL A 132 3.28 3.89 0.67
CA VAL A 132 2.19 4.01 1.65
C VAL A 132 1.29 2.79 1.59
N SER A 133 0.57 2.51 2.69
CA SER A 133 -0.40 1.42 2.81
C SER A 133 -1.85 1.91 2.65
N SER A 134 -2.83 1.02 2.83
CA SER A 134 -4.26 1.39 2.80
C SER A 134 -4.67 2.43 3.85
N TYR A 135 -3.89 2.62 4.93
CA TYR A 135 -4.14 3.68 5.92
C TYR A 135 -4.09 5.08 5.30
N THR A 136 -3.11 5.33 4.44
CA THR A 136 -2.97 6.63 3.76
C THR A 136 -4.11 6.86 2.78
N VAL A 137 -4.47 5.83 2.02
CA VAL A 137 -5.60 5.91 1.09
C VAL A 137 -6.91 6.20 1.83
N LEU A 138 -7.12 5.58 3.00
CA LEU A 138 -8.32 5.81 3.82
C LEU A 138 -8.36 7.25 4.36
N ASP A 139 -7.22 7.76 4.83
CA ASP A 139 -7.09 9.14 5.29
C ASP A 139 -7.46 10.13 4.18
N PHE A 140 -7.01 9.87 2.95
CA PHE A 140 -7.34 10.72 1.81
C PHE A 140 -8.81 10.64 1.42
N VAL A 141 -9.41 9.44 1.36
CA VAL A 141 -10.84 9.27 1.07
C VAL A 141 -11.71 10.09 2.03
N LYS A 142 -11.33 10.18 3.31
CA LYS A 142 -12.04 11.00 4.31
C LYS A 142 -11.95 12.50 4.06
N GLU A 143 -10.88 12.97 3.43
CA GLU A 143 -10.67 14.38 3.10
C GLU A 143 -11.32 14.83 1.78
N LEU A 144 -11.70 13.91 0.89
CA LEU A 144 -12.25 14.24 -0.43
C LEU A 144 -13.66 14.90 -0.46
N PRO A 145 -14.61 14.65 0.48
CA PRO A 145 -15.98 15.14 0.32
C PRO A 145 -16.14 16.65 0.07
N PRO A 146 -15.39 17.56 0.74
CA PRO A 146 -15.45 19.00 0.45
C PRO A 146 -15.07 19.38 -0.98
N TYR A 147 -14.35 18.52 -1.70
CA TYR A 147 -13.85 18.77 -3.06
C TYR A 147 -14.79 18.28 -4.17
N LYS A 148 -16.00 17.83 -3.80
CA LYS A 148 -17.10 17.47 -4.71
C LYS A 148 -16.70 16.45 -5.81
N PRO A 149 -16.13 15.29 -5.43
CA PRO A 149 -15.84 14.22 -6.37
C PRO A 149 -17.11 13.71 -7.06
N ASP A 150 -17.05 13.44 -8.36
CA ASP A 150 -18.07 12.69 -9.09
C ASP A 150 -17.79 11.18 -9.09
N ALA A 151 -16.52 10.80 -8.94
CA ALA A 151 -16.13 9.42 -8.72
C ALA A 151 -14.79 9.32 -7.97
N ILE A 152 -14.61 8.21 -7.28
CA ILE A 152 -13.36 7.79 -6.65
C ILE A 152 -12.96 6.43 -7.25
N LEU A 153 -11.70 6.28 -7.65
CA LEU A 153 -11.11 5.01 -8.07
C LEU A 153 -9.97 4.65 -7.11
N ILE A 154 -9.97 3.43 -6.58
CA ILE A 154 -8.97 2.97 -5.61
C ILE A 154 -8.22 1.77 -6.17
N TYR A 155 -6.89 1.88 -6.27
CA TYR A 155 -5.98 0.78 -6.59
C TYR A 155 -4.87 0.74 -5.53
N CYS A 156 -5.02 -0.06 -4.48
CA CYS A 156 -4.05 -0.14 -3.39
C CYS A 156 -4.02 -1.51 -2.70
N GLY A 157 -2.85 -1.85 -2.16
CA GLY A 157 -2.65 -3.01 -1.30
C GLY A 157 -1.30 -3.70 -1.49
N HIS A 158 -0.50 -3.36 -2.51
CA HIS A 158 0.82 -3.97 -2.68
C HIS A 158 1.75 -3.66 -1.50
N ASN A 159 1.60 -2.49 -0.87
CA ASN A 159 2.44 -2.09 0.26
C ASN A 159 1.75 -2.26 1.62
N GLU A 160 0.69 -3.06 1.75
CA GLU A 160 -0.03 -3.12 3.03
C GLU A 160 0.85 -3.55 4.21
N PHE A 161 1.76 -4.51 3.96
CA PHE A 161 2.64 -5.03 5.01
C PHE A 161 3.77 -4.07 5.36
N TYR A 162 4.33 -3.36 4.37
CA TYR A 162 5.61 -2.65 4.55
C TYR A 162 5.59 -1.16 4.24
N GLY A 163 4.57 -0.68 3.54
CA GLY A 163 4.33 0.74 3.35
C GLY A 163 4.11 1.43 4.69
N ALA A 164 4.03 2.76 4.67
CA ALA A 164 3.94 3.55 5.89
C ALA A 164 2.80 3.05 6.79
N LEU A 165 3.11 2.83 8.06
CA LEU A 165 2.21 2.29 9.10
C LEU A 165 1.78 0.83 8.88
N GLY A 166 2.34 0.13 7.89
CA GLY A 166 2.16 -1.29 7.65
C GLY A 166 2.77 -2.14 8.77
N THR A 167 2.24 -3.35 8.94
CA THR A 167 2.53 -4.21 10.10
C THR A 167 4.02 -4.58 10.22
N GLY A 168 4.66 -4.94 9.10
CA GLY A 168 6.11 -5.24 9.00
C GLY A 168 7.04 -4.06 8.71
N SER A 169 6.51 -2.83 8.67
CA SER A 169 7.28 -1.62 8.33
C SER A 169 8.14 -1.13 9.49
N THR A 170 9.30 -0.52 9.22
CA THR A 170 10.03 0.28 10.22
C THR A 170 9.23 1.51 10.68
N GLU A 171 8.29 1.96 9.87
CA GLU A 171 7.35 3.04 10.19
C GLU A 171 6.11 2.55 10.97
N SER A 172 6.04 1.26 11.32
CA SER A 172 4.92 0.65 12.05
C SER A 172 4.70 1.23 13.45
N LEU A 173 3.43 1.30 13.86
CA LEU A 173 3.00 1.55 15.24
C LEU A 173 2.50 0.27 15.92
N GLY A 174 2.87 -0.89 15.35
CA GLY A 174 2.38 -2.20 15.73
C GLY A 174 1.20 -2.65 14.86
N GLN A 175 0.63 -3.80 15.22
CA GLN A 175 -0.42 -4.48 14.45
C GLN A 175 -1.82 -3.87 14.65
N SER A 176 -1.99 -2.99 15.64
CA SER A 176 -3.28 -2.51 16.09
C SER A 176 -3.82 -1.36 15.24
N ARG A 177 -4.89 -1.63 14.48
CA ARG A 177 -5.56 -0.64 13.64
C ARG A 177 -6.04 0.60 14.37
N TRP A 178 -6.67 0.43 15.53
CA TRP A 178 -7.20 1.56 16.29
C TRP A 178 -6.09 2.48 16.78
N ALA A 179 -4.92 1.93 17.11
CA ALA A 179 -3.76 2.71 17.55
C ALA A 179 -3.19 3.53 16.39
N VAL A 180 -3.09 2.94 15.19
CA VAL A 180 -2.70 3.67 13.97
C VAL A 180 -3.68 4.80 13.66
N LYS A 181 -5.00 4.55 13.73
CA LYS A 181 -6.01 5.57 13.52
C LYS A 181 -5.96 6.69 14.56
N ALA A 182 -5.80 6.35 15.85
CA ALA A 182 -5.65 7.34 16.91
C ALA A 182 -4.41 8.21 16.70
N TYR A 183 -3.29 7.61 16.29
CA TYR A 183 -2.09 8.34 15.93
C TYR A 183 -2.35 9.34 14.79
N LEU A 184 -3.02 8.92 13.72
CA LEU A 184 -3.35 9.78 12.58
C LEU A 184 -4.26 10.94 12.96
N GLU A 185 -5.26 10.70 13.81
CA GLU A 185 -6.13 11.78 14.33
C GLU A 185 -5.32 12.78 15.17
N LEU A 186 -4.42 12.28 16.03
CA LEU A 186 -3.59 13.12 16.89
C LEU A 186 -2.59 13.99 16.09
N GLN A 187 -2.21 13.60 14.86
CA GLN A 187 -1.39 14.43 13.97
C GLN A 187 -2.01 15.82 13.69
N GLY A 188 -3.32 15.97 13.85
CA GLY A 188 -4.01 17.26 13.75
C GLY A 188 -3.53 18.30 14.77
N TRP A 189 -2.96 17.87 15.90
CA TRP A 189 -2.49 18.72 16.99
C TRP A 189 -0.99 19.04 16.83
N ARG A 190 -0.64 20.33 16.92
CA ARG A 190 0.76 20.79 16.81
C ARG A 190 1.58 20.33 18.02
N THR A 191 0.97 20.37 19.20
CA THR A 191 1.56 19.88 20.45
C THR A 191 1.90 18.40 20.36
N PHE A 192 1.02 17.57 19.80
CA PHE A 192 1.31 16.14 19.60
C PHE A 192 2.49 15.93 18.65
N ARG A 193 2.53 16.68 17.54
CA ARG A 193 3.67 16.64 16.61
C ARG A 193 4.97 17.05 17.26
N LEU A 194 4.97 18.11 18.08
CA LEU A 194 6.14 18.52 18.87
C LEU A 194 6.63 17.39 19.78
N ILE A 195 5.73 16.75 20.51
CA ILE A 195 6.05 15.63 21.41
C ILE A 195 6.64 14.47 20.60
N ARG A 196 5.99 14.06 19.50
CA ARG A 196 6.45 13.00 18.62
C ARG A 196 7.84 13.30 18.06
N ASP A 197 8.04 14.50 17.53
CA ASP A 197 9.29 14.91 16.88
C ASP A 197 10.43 14.94 17.93
N GLY A 198 10.14 15.39 19.15
CA GLY A 198 11.05 15.29 20.29
C GLY A 198 11.41 13.85 20.66
N MET A 199 10.44 12.92 20.69
CA MET A 199 10.68 11.50 20.93
C MET A 199 11.56 10.86 19.85
N VAL A 200 11.31 11.18 18.58
CA VAL A 200 12.12 10.68 17.45
C VAL A 200 13.55 11.23 17.53
N ALA A 201 13.71 12.53 17.81
CA ALA A 201 15.02 13.15 17.96
C ALA A 201 15.82 12.53 19.12
N LEU A 202 15.18 12.32 20.28
CA LEU A 202 15.80 11.68 21.43
C LEU A 202 16.24 10.24 21.12
N LYS A 203 15.40 9.47 20.42
CA LYS A 203 15.76 8.11 19.99
C LYS A 203 16.96 8.13 19.04
N GLY A 204 16.99 9.07 18.08
CA GLY A 204 18.09 9.24 17.13
C GLY A 204 19.42 9.61 17.80
N MET A 205 19.40 10.33 18.93
CA MET A 205 20.61 10.62 19.71
C MET A 205 21.17 9.40 20.44
N VAL A 206 20.33 8.44 20.80
CA VAL A 206 20.72 7.22 21.53
C VAL A 206 21.10 6.09 20.57
N SER A 207 20.50 6.04 19.37
CA SER A 207 20.80 5.03 18.36
C SER A 207 21.85 5.53 17.36
N SER A 208 23.09 5.03 17.47
CA SER A 208 24.09 5.12 16.40
C SER A 208 23.73 4.13 15.29
N SER A 209 22.84 4.51 14.38
CA SER A 209 22.62 3.76 13.14
C SER A 209 23.26 4.49 11.95
N PRO A 210 23.98 3.76 11.06
CA PRO A 210 24.77 4.39 10.01
C PRO A 210 23.90 5.08 8.97
N ASP A 211 24.49 6.10 8.36
CA ASP A 211 24.03 6.87 7.22
C ASP A 211 23.54 5.92 6.09
N ARG A 212 22.21 5.78 5.94
CA ARG A 212 21.61 5.02 4.83
C ARG A 212 21.52 5.93 3.60
N ASN A 213 22.67 6.18 2.99
CA ASN A 213 22.75 6.82 1.68
C ASN A 213 23.28 5.81 0.66
N ARG A 214 22.38 5.30 -0.20
CA ARG A 214 22.46 5.27 -1.69
C ARG A 214 21.70 4.07 -2.31
N GLU A 215 20.91 4.41 -3.34
CA GLU A 215 20.26 3.57 -4.37
C GLU A 215 19.00 2.72 -4.04
N ALA A 216 18.72 2.39 -2.77
CA ALA A 216 17.50 1.64 -2.43
C ALA A 216 16.20 2.46 -2.61
N THR A 217 15.11 1.82 -3.06
CA THR A 217 13.79 2.48 -3.12
C THR A 217 13.29 2.84 -1.70
N VAL A 218 12.40 3.83 -1.57
CA VAL A 218 11.81 4.20 -0.26
C VAL A 218 11.24 2.98 0.45
N MET A 219 10.54 2.12 -0.32
CA MET A 219 9.91 0.92 0.19
C MET A 219 10.96 -0.07 0.73
N GLU A 220 12.01 -0.37 -0.04
CA GLU A 220 13.10 -1.25 0.40
C GLU A 220 13.73 -0.80 1.74
N GLY A 221 13.88 0.50 1.93
CA GLY A 221 14.36 1.10 3.18
C GLY A 221 13.45 0.90 4.39
N MET A 222 12.15 0.67 4.15
CA MET A 222 11.11 0.52 5.19
C MET A 222 10.90 -0.91 5.65
N VAL A 223 11.61 -1.88 5.07
CA VAL A 223 11.50 -3.27 5.51
C VAL A 223 12.14 -3.42 6.89
N GLY A 224 11.30 -3.56 7.92
CA GLY A 224 11.73 -3.83 9.29
C GLY A 224 11.96 -5.32 9.49
N ASN A 225 10.86 -6.09 9.40
CA ASN A 225 10.92 -7.55 9.42
C ASN A 225 10.96 -8.09 7.98
N ARG A 226 12.09 -8.66 7.56
CA ARG A 226 12.27 -9.20 6.21
C ARG A 226 11.47 -10.48 5.93
N GLU A 227 10.82 -11.06 6.95
CA GLU A 227 10.13 -12.35 6.86
C GLU A 227 8.76 -12.30 7.56
N ILE A 228 7.69 -12.21 6.77
CA ILE A 228 6.31 -12.37 7.24
C ILE A 228 5.78 -13.71 6.74
N ALA A 229 5.93 -14.75 7.56
CA ALA A 229 5.47 -16.10 7.24
C ALA A 229 3.96 -16.15 6.95
N PHE A 230 3.56 -17.02 6.02
CA PHE A 230 2.15 -17.22 5.65
C PHE A 230 1.34 -17.70 6.86
N GLY A 231 0.17 -17.13 7.07
CA GLY A 231 -0.69 -17.45 8.21
C GLY A 231 -0.19 -16.96 9.58
N SER A 232 0.98 -16.32 9.66
CA SER A 232 1.48 -15.74 10.92
C SER A 232 0.55 -14.65 11.48
N LYS A 233 0.71 -14.32 12.77
CA LYS A 233 -0.06 -13.23 13.41
C LYS A 233 0.11 -11.89 12.68
N GLU A 234 1.32 -11.58 12.24
CA GLU A 234 1.63 -10.36 11.48
C GLU A 234 0.92 -10.37 10.12
N TYR A 235 0.91 -11.52 9.43
CA TYR A 235 0.18 -11.73 8.18
C TYR A 235 -1.32 -11.46 8.39
N GLN A 236 -1.94 -12.16 9.34
CA GLN A 236 -3.37 -12.05 9.63
C GLN A 236 -3.78 -10.61 10.04
N SER A 237 -2.91 -9.92 10.78
CA SER A 237 -3.14 -8.51 11.12
C SER A 237 -3.13 -7.61 9.89
N GLY A 238 -2.20 -7.83 8.95
CA GLY A 238 -2.17 -7.11 7.67
C GLY A 238 -3.42 -7.38 6.82
N ILE A 239 -3.87 -8.64 6.73
CA ILE A 239 -5.13 -9.01 6.07
C ILE A 239 -6.33 -8.28 6.68
N SER A 240 -6.48 -8.34 8.01
CA SER A 240 -7.61 -7.71 8.72
C SER A 240 -7.60 -6.19 8.57
N ASN A 241 -6.43 -5.56 8.73
CA ASN A 241 -6.27 -4.12 8.60
C ASN A 241 -6.65 -3.64 7.20
N PHE A 242 -6.20 -4.35 6.16
CA PHE A 242 -6.56 -4.06 4.77
C PHE A 242 -8.06 -4.13 4.57
N ARG A 243 -8.70 -5.25 4.93
CA ARG A 243 -10.15 -5.43 4.80
C ARG A 243 -10.91 -4.29 5.48
N GLU A 244 -10.62 -4.03 6.76
CA GLU A 244 -11.32 -2.99 7.52
C GLU A 244 -11.12 -1.59 6.94
N ASN A 245 -9.93 -1.31 6.38
CA ASN A 245 -9.64 -0.05 5.71
C ASN A 245 -10.43 0.10 4.41
N ILE A 246 -10.45 -0.90 3.54
CA ILE A 246 -11.22 -0.89 2.28
C ILE A 246 -12.72 -0.75 2.56
N GLU A 247 -13.25 -1.48 3.54
CA GLU A 247 -14.65 -1.34 3.94
C GLU A 247 -14.97 0.05 4.49
N GLU A 248 -14.07 0.66 5.26
CA GLU A 248 -14.27 2.02 5.77
C GLU A 248 -14.23 3.05 4.64
N MET A 249 -13.36 2.90 3.64
CA MET A 249 -13.34 3.77 2.45
C MET A 249 -14.68 3.73 1.74
N VAL A 250 -15.22 2.52 1.52
CA VAL A 250 -16.53 2.32 0.89
C VAL A 250 -17.66 2.95 1.72
N ARG A 251 -17.66 2.75 3.04
CA ARG A 251 -18.66 3.36 3.93
C ARG A 251 -18.60 4.88 3.91
N VAL A 252 -17.40 5.48 3.92
CA VAL A 252 -17.23 6.94 3.84
C VAL A 252 -17.78 7.49 2.51
N ALA A 253 -17.46 6.84 1.38
CA ALA A 253 -17.96 7.23 0.07
C ALA A 253 -19.50 7.10 0.00
N ALA A 254 -20.06 5.99 0.48
CA ALA A 254 -21.49 5.75 0.51
C ALA A 254 -22.26 6.78 1.36
N GLN A 255 -21.77 7.09 2.57
CA GLN A 255 -22.36 8.10 3.46
C GLN A 255 -22.42 9.48 2.81
N ARG A 256 -21.47 9.78 1.92
CA ARG A 256 -21.37 11.05 1.19
C ARG A 256 -21.97 10.98 -0.21
N LYS A 257 -22.55 9.84 -0.59
CA LYS A 257 -23.12 9.56 -1.93
C LYS A 257 -22.13 9.80 -3.07
N ILE A 258 -20.86 9.44 -2.84
CA ILE A 258 -19.79 9.54 -3.83
C ILE A 258 -19.64 8.17 -4.50
N PRO A 259 -19.82 8.05 -5.83
CA PRO A 259 -19.50 6.82 -6.55
C PRO A 259 -18.06 6.41 -6.33
N LEU A 260 -17.83 5.13 -6.02
CA LEU A 260 -16.51 4.57 -5.79
C LEU A 260 -16.34 3.32 -6.66
N VAL A 261 -15.13 3.09 -7.15
CA VAL A 261 -14.73 1.88 -7.87
C VAL A 261 -13.48 1.31 -7.21
N LEU A 262 -13.48 0.01 -6.95
CA LEU A 262 -12.30 -0.70 -6.44
C LEU A 262 -11.57 -1.39 -7.60
N GLY A 263 -10.25 -1.26 -7.66
CA GLY A 263 -9.40 -1.97 -8.62
C GLY A 263 -8.73 -3.19 -7.98
N THR A 264 -8.79 -4.34 -8.63
CA THR A 264 -8.03 -5.52 -8.21
C THR A 264 -6.55 -5.33 -8.53
N LEU A 265 -5.69 -5.84 -7.66
CA LEU A 265 -4.24 -5.75 -7.74
C LEU A 265 -3.67 -6.74 -8.75
N VAL A 266 -2.66 -6.32 -9.48
CA VAL A 266 -1.95 -7.17 -10.44
C VAL A 266 -0.47 -7.23 -10.08
N SER A 267 0.08 -8.43 -10.14
CA SER A 267 1.50 -8.68 -9.88
C SER A 267 2.09 -9.57 -10.94
N ASN A 268 3.41 -9.48 -11.11
CA ASN A 268 4.16 -10.39 -11.94
C ASN A 268 4.23 -11.78 -11.32
N LEU A 269 3.67 -12.77 -12.03
CA LEU A 269 3.61 -14.16 -11.56
C LEU A 269 4.77 -14.99 -12.12
N SER A 270 5.02 -14.91 -13.43
CA SER A 270 6.03 -15.75 -14.09
C SER A 270 7.40 -15.10 -14.25
N GLY A 271 7.48 -13.79 -14.21
CA GLY A 271 8.70 -13.01 -14.46
C GLY A 271 9.48 -12.62 -13.22
N MET A 272 8.97 -12.93 -12.02
CA MET A 272 9.60 -12.58 -10.76
C MET A 272 9.59 -13.74 -9.78
N GLU A 273 10.79 -14.25 -9.48
CA GLU A 273 11.01 -15.25 -8.42
C GLU A 273 10.55 -14.72 -7.04
N PRO A 274 10.16 -15.61 -6.11
CA PRO A 274 9.99 -15.24 -4.72
C PRO A 274 11.25 -14.62 -4.14
N PHE A 275 11.10 -13.52 -3.42
CA PHE A 275 12.24 -12.80 -2.82
C PHE A 275 12.80 -13.56 -1.61
N VAL A 276 11.93 -14.09 -0.76
CA VAL A 276 12.33 -14.86 0.41
C VAL A 276 11.49 -16.12 0.52
N SER A 277 12.17 -17.26 0.57
CA SER A 277 11.57 -18.59 0.70
C SER A 277 12.01 -19.20 2.03
N ILE A 278 11.06 -19.45 2.92
CA ILE A 278 11.30 -20.03 4.25
C ILE A 278 10.67 -21.42 4.35
N PHE A 279 11.18 -22.23 5.27
CA PHE A 279 10.55 -23.50 5.67
C PHE A 279 9.46 -23.28 6.70
N SER A 280 8.55 -24.25 6.78
CA SER A 280 7.63 -24.39 7.88
C SER A 280 8.38 -24.56 9.21
N THR A 281 7.80 -24.05 10.30
CA THR A 281 8.42 -24.17 11.63
C THR A 281 8.45 -25.61 12.16
N ILE A 282 7.67 -26.51 11.56
CA ILE A 282 7.60 -27.92 11.96
C ILE A 282 8.55 -28.82 11.16
N THR A 283 9.14 -28.34 10.06
CA THR A 283 10.04 -29.14 9.22
C THR A 283 11.43 -29.15 9.84
N ASP A 284 11.90 -30.34 10.19
CA ASP A 284 13.19 -30.53 10.88
C ASP A 284 14.40 -30.43 9.93
N GLU A 285 15.62 -30.37 10.47
CA GLU A 285 16.85 -30.21 9.66
C GLU A 285 17.09 -31.36 8.68
N ARG A 286 16.69 -32.59 9.03
CA ARG A 286 16.85 -33.76 8.15
C ARG A 286 15.90 -33.67 6.97
N GLU A 287 14.64 -33.32 7.25
CA GLU A 287 13.63 -33.09 6.22
C GLU A 287 14.01 -31.92 5.33
N ARG A 288 14.51 -30.81 5.89
CA ARG A 288 15.05 -29.68 5.13
C ARG A 288 16.17 -30.10 4.19
N GLY A 289 17.13 -30.89 4.67
CA GLY A 289 18.22 -31.39 3.82
C GLY A 289 17.72 -32.25 2.65
N ARG A 290 16.73 -33.12 2.90
CA ARG A 290 16.09 -33.92 1.83
C ARG A 290 15.31 -33.04 0.85
N TRP A 291 14.58 -32.06 1.37
CA TRP A 291 13.84 -31.09 0.57
C TRP A 291 14.78 -30.30 -0.35
N GLU A 292 15.91 -29.82 0.17
CA GLU A 292 16.87 -29.02 -0.59
C GLU A 292 17.52 -29.82 -1.71
N GLU A 293 17.82 -31.09 -1.45
CA GLU A 293 18.33 -32.01 -2.48
C GLU A 293 17.32 -32.20 -3.61
N LEU A 294 16.06 -32.49 -3.29
CA LEU A 294 15.01 -32.67 -4.28
C LEU A 294 14.73 -31.38 -5.06
N ASN A 295 14.72 -30.24 -4.38
CA ASN A 295 14.58 -28.93 -5.03
C ASN A 295 15.75 -28.68 -6.00
N ARG A 296 16.99 -28.95 -5.59
CA ARG A 296 18.19 -28.80 -6.45
C ARG A 296 18.15 -29.73 -7.66
N GLN A 297 17.74 -30.99 -7.49
CA GLN A 297 17.55 -31.91 -8.61
C GLN A 297 16.50 -31.39 -9.58
N GLY A 298 15.38 -30.91 -9.05
CA GLY A 298 14.27 -30.35 -9.81
C GLY A 298 14.66 -29.10 -10.61
N THR A 299 15.35 -28.14 -9.99
CA THR A 299 15.82 -26.93 -10.68
C THR A 299 16.88 -27.24 -11.73
N LYS A 300 17.80 -28.17 -11.46
CA LYS A 300 18.77 -28.63 -12.47
C LYS A 300 18.07 -29.29 -13.66
N ALA A 301 17.06 -30.12 -13.43
CA ALA A 301 16.27 -30.72 -14.51
C ALA A 301 15.50 -29.66 -15.34
N LEU A 302 15.05 -28.55 -14.72
CA LEU A 302 14.47 -27.42 -15.45
C LEU A 302 15.47 -26.77 -16.41
N GLU A 303 16.68 -26.47 -15.91
CA GLU A 303 17.76 -25.88 -16.71
C GLU A 303 18.12 -26.76 -17.90
N GLU A 304 18.17 -28.07 -17.69
CA GLU A 304 18.43 -29.09 -18.72
C GLU A 304 17.21 -29.41 -19.60
N LYS A 305 16.10 -28.68 -19.43
CA LYS A 305 14.83 -28.83 -20.19
C LYS A 305 14.16 -30.21 -20.03
N ARG A 306 14.48 -30.95 -18.98
CA ARG A 306 13.85 -32.23 -18.60
C ARG A 306 12.62 -31.97 -17.73
N TYR A 307 11.61 -31.32 -18.31
CA TYR A 307 10.50 -30.70 -17.55
C TYR A 307 9.67 -31.69 -16.72
N GLU A 308 9.38 -32.88 -17.23
CA GLU A 308 8.64 -33.91 -16.49
C GLU A 308 9.42 -34.42 -15.26
N GLU A 309 10.74 -34.55 -15.39
CA GLU A 309 11.59 -34.93 -14.27
C GLU A 309 11.70 -33.82 -13.23
N ALA A 310 11.84 -32.58 -13.69
CA ALA A 310 11.78 -31.42 -12.83
C ALA A 310 10.48 -31.39 -12.00
N ALA A 311 9.34 -31.55 -12.67
CA ALA A 311 8.04 -31.57 -12.01
C ALA A 311 7.95 -32.69 -10.96
N ARG A 312 8.46 -33.90 -11.25
CA ARG A 312 8.48 -35.01 -10.27
C ARG A 312 9.34 -34.68 -9.04
N ALA A 313 10.58 -34.23 -9.24
CA ALA A 313 11.49 -33.92 -8.13
C ALA A 313 10.98 -32.76 -7.26
N LEU A 314 10.47 -31.70 -7.89
CA LEU A 314 9.93 -30.54 -7.18
C LEU A 314 8.63 -30.87 -6.43
N ASN A 315 7.75 -31.72 -6.99
CA ASN A 315 6.57 -32.18 -6.25
C ASN A 315 6.98 -33.00 -5.03
N ALA A 316 7.97 -33.89 -5.15
CA ALA A 316 8.49 -34.63 -4.01
C ALA A 316 9.11 -33.71 -2.94
N ALA A 317 9.72 -32.58 -3.32
CA ALA A 317 10.14 -31.56 -2.36
C ALA A 317 8.92 -30.93 -1.66
N VAL A 318 7.92 -30.48 -2.42
CA VAL A 318 6.68 -29.89 -1.88
C VAL A 318 5.91 -30.83 -0.96
N GLU A 319 5.99 -32.16 -1.18
CA GLU A 319 5.42 -33.17 -0.28
C GLU A 319 6.10 -33.21 1.10
N ILE A 320 7.38 -32.86 1.19
CA ILE A 320 8.11 -32.74 2.46
C ILE A 320 7.74 -31.44 3.16
N ASP A 321 7.81 -30.33 2.43
CA ASP A 321 7.38 -29.02 2.91
C ASP A 321 6.85 -28.19 1.75
N SER A 322 5.60 -27.74 1.90
CA SER A 322 4.87 -26.95 0.91
C SER A 322 4.96 -25.44 1.15
N VAL A 323 5.60 -24.99 2.24
CA VAL A 323 5.77 -23.56 2.54
C VAL A 323 6.82 -22.88 1.67
N PRO A 324 7.98 -23.49 1.33
CA PRO A 324 9.00 -22.81 0.53
C PRO A 324 8.51 -22.39 -0.86
N ALA A 325 8.34 -21.08 -1.05
CA ALA A 325 7.84 -20.46 -2.27
C ALA A 325 8.64 -20.81 -3.52
N LYS A 326 9.97 -21.00 -3.41
CA LYS A 326 10.86 -21.22 -4.57
C LYS A 326 10.53 -22.50 -5.33
N ALA A 327 10.14 -23.58 -4.66
CA ALA A 327 9.76 -24.83 -5.34
C ALA A 327 8.46 -24.66 -6.13
N HIS A 328 7.52 -23.87 -5.60
CA HIS A 328 6.30 -23.55 -6.34
C HIS A 328 6.57 -22.69 -7.57
N PHE A 329 7.50 -21.74 -7.51
CA PHE A 329 7.87 -20.99 -8.71
C PHE A 329 8.47 -21.91 -9.79
N ALA A 330 9.38 -22.79 -9.39
CA ALA A 330 9.99 -23.79 -10.27
C ALA A 330 8.94 -24.77 -10.85
N LEU A 331 7.97 -25.21 -10.05
CA LEU A 331 6.83 -26.02 -10.54
C LEU A 331 5.98 -25.25 -11.56
N GLY A 332 5.75 -23.96 -11.31
CA GLY A 332 5.09 -23.06 -12.26
C GLY A 332 5.77 -23.09 -13.63
N GLN A 333 7.10 -23.00 -13.66
CA GLN A 333 7.88 -23.11 -14.88
C GLN A 333 7.80 -24.50 -15.53
N ALA A 334 7.99 -25.56 -14.74
CA ALA A 334 7.97 -26.95 -15.22
C ALA A 334 6.64 -27.27 -15.91
N PHE A 335 5.53 -27.03 -15.22
CA PHE A 335 4.20 -27.31 -15.75
C PHE A 335 3.85 -26.45 -16.95
N GLY A 336 4.30 -25.19 -16.97
CA GLY A 336 4.12 -24.31 -18.14
C GLY A 336 4.79 -24.89 -19.39
N ARG A 337 6.00 -25.47 -19.24
CA ARG A 337 6.74 -26.11 -20.34
C ARG A 337 6.17 -27.46 -20.77
N ILE A 338 5.50 -28.17 -19.88
CA ILE A 338 4.79 -29.43 -20.16
C ILE A 338 3.45 -29.16 -20.88
N GLY A 339 2.89 -27.94 -20.78
CA GLY A 339 1.55 -27.61 -21.28
C GLY A 339 0.44 -27.82 -20.25
N ARG A 340 0.79 -28.09 -18.99
CA ARG A 340 -0.13 -28.20 -17.84
C ARG A 340 -0.41 -26.81 -17.26
N LEU A 341 -1.15 -26.01 -18.01
CA LEU A 341 -1.26 -24.56 -17.78
C LEU A 341 -2.00 -24.19 -16.49
N ASP A 342 -2.99 -24.97 -16.08
CA ASP A 342 -3.74 -24.69 -14.85
C ASP A 342 -2.90 -24.98 -13.61
N GLU A 343 -2.12 -26.07 -13.60
CA GLU A 343 -1.15 -26.34 -12.55
C GLU A 343 -0.05 -25.28 -12.51
N SER A 344 0.45 -24.88 -13.68
CA SER A 344 1.43 -23.78 -13.80
C SER A 344 0.91 -22.50 -13.13
N ARG A 345 -0.30 -22.06 -13.48
CA ARG A 345 -0.94 -20.87 -12.90
C ARG A 345 -1.12 -21.01 -11.39
N ARG A 346 -1.60 -22.16 -10.91
CA ARG A 346 -1.77 -22.44 -9.48
C ARG A 346 -0.44 -22.30 -8.73
N HIS A 347 0.62 -22.88 -9.26
CA HIS A 347 1.93 -22.87 -8.61
C HIS A 347 2.59 -21.49 -8.62
N TYR A 348 2.43 -20.68 -9.67
CA TYR A 348 2.88 -19.29 -9.62
C TYR A 348 2.13 -18.45 -8.58
N ARG A 349 0.81 -18.64 -8.44
CA ARG A 349 0.03 -17.96 -7.39
C ARG A 349 0.49 -18.36 -5.99
N LEU A 350 0.74 -19.66 -5.76
CA LEU A 350 1.31 -20.15 -4.51
C LEU A 350 2.69 -19.55 -4.23
N ALA A 351 3.56 -19.47 -5.23
CA ALA A 351 4.88 -18.88 -5.10
C ALA A 351 4.81 -17.42 -4.63
N ARG A 352 3.87 -16.63 -5.18
CA ARG A 352 3.62 -15.26 -4.72
C ARG A 352 3.07 -15.23 -3.29
N ASP A 353 2.07 -16.04 -2.98
CA ASP A 353 1.35 -15.97 -1.71
C ASP A 353 2.22 -16.45 -0.51
N LEU A 354 3.14 -17.38 -0.79
CA LEU A 354 4.11 -17.94 0.16
C LEU A 354 5.43 -17.16 0.24
N ASP A 355 5.65 -16.17 -0.62
CA ASP A 355 6.80 -15.28 -0.54
C ASP A 355 6.81 -14.56 0.82
N ALA A 356 7.84 -14.83 1.62
CA ALA A 356 7.91 -14.31 2.98
C ALA A 356 8.25 -12.81 2.99
N LEU A 357 8.80 -12.28 1.90
CA LEU A 357 8.93 -10.84 1.69
C LEU A 357 7.75 -10.37 0.83
N ARG A 358 6.71 -9.92 1.52
CA ARG A 358 5.40 -9.55 0.96
C ARG A 358 5.37 -8.20 0.24
N PHE A 359 6.21 -8.05 -0.79
CA PHE A 359 6.17 -6.92 -1.73
C PHE A 359 5.07 -7.07 -2.78
N ARG A 360 4.59 -8.29 -3.01
CA ARG A 360 3.39 -8.57 -3.80
C ARG A 360 2.22 -8.81 -2.87
N ALA A 361 1.07 -8.24 -3.20
CA ALA A 361 -0.17 -8.52 -2.48
C ALA A 361 -0.55 -10.00 -2.66
N PRO A 362 -0.96 -10.71 -1.59
CA PRO A 362 -1.41 -12.09 -1.69
C PRO A 362 -2.76 -12.18 -2.43
N SER A 363 -3.10 -13.37 -2.95
CA SER A 363 -4.42 -13.65 -3.59
C SER A 363 -5.59 -13.15 -2.75
N GLU A 364 -5.46 -13.27 -1.43
CA GLU A 364 -6.48 -12.91 -0.45
C GLU A 364 -6.92 -11.44 -0.54
N PHE A 365 -6.04 -10.52 -0.96
CA PHE A 365 -6.41 -9.11 -1.12
C PHE A 365 -7.40 -8.90 -2.27
N ASN A 366 -7.21 -9.61 -3.39
CA ASN A 366 -8.17 -9.56 -4.50
C ASN A 366 -9.51 -10.23 -4.13
N SER A 367 -9.47 -11.30 -3.33
CA SER A 367 -10.69 -11.88 -2.75
C SER A 367 -11.43 -10.86 -1.88
N ILE A 368 -10.72 -10.17 -0.98
CA ILE A 368 -11.29 -9.11 -0.14
C ILE A 368 -11.91 -8.00 -0.98
N ILE A 369 -11.18 -7.48 -1.99
CA ILE A 369 -11.68 -6.41 -2.87
C ILE A 369 -12.99 -6.84 -3.56
N LYS A 370 -13.02 -8.06 -4.10
CA LYS A 370 -14.19 -8.62 -4.79
C LYS A 370 -15.37 -8.84 -3.82
N GLU A 371 -15.08 -9.33 -2.62
CA GLU A 371 -16.09 -9.53 -1.57
C GLU A 371 -16.70 -8.21 -1.07
N VAL A 372 -15.86 -7.23 -0.77
CA VAL A 372 -16.32 -5.89 -0.35
C VAL A 372 -17.12 -5.23 -1.49
N GLY A 373 -16.65 -5.34 -2.73
CA GLY A 373 -17.38 -4.87 -3.90
C GLY A 373 -18.80 -5.45 -3.98
N ARG A 374 -18.94 -6.77 -3.81
CA ARG A 374 -20.26 -7.43 -3.77
C ARG A 374 -21.09 -7.01 -2.55
N ALA A 375 -20.51 -7.03 -1.36
CA ALA A 375 -21.21 -6.77 -0.10
C ALA A 375 -21.79 -5.35 -0.01
N TYR A 376 -21.09 -4.37 -0.58
CA TYR A 376 -21.48 -2.96 -0.55
C TYR A 376 -22.03 -2.45 -1.90
N ASN A 377 -22.22 -3.34 -2.88
CA ASN A 377 -22.67 -3.00 -4.23
C ASN A 377 -21.81 -1.91 -4.91
N VAL A 378 -20.49 -2.05 -4.79
CA VAL A 378 -19.49 -1.16 -5.36
C VAL A 378 -18.87 -1.83 -6.59
N PRO A 379 -18.79 -1.16 -7.75
CA PRO A 379 -18.14 -1.71 -8.93
C PRO A 379 -16.68 -2.09 -8.67
N VAL A 380 -16.26 -3.23 -9.22
CA VAL A 380 -14.88 -3.71 -9.17
C VAL A 380 -14.31 -3.71 -10.59
N ALA A 381 -13.27 -2.92 -10.82
CA ALA A 381 -12.44 -2.97 -12.00
C ALA A 381 -11.44 -4.14 -11.85
N ASP A 382 -11.82 -5.32 -12.38
CA ASP A 382 -11.03 -6.56 -12.28
C ASP A 382 -9.86 -6.58 -13.29
N GLY A 383 -8.83 -5.78 -12.98
CA GLY A 383 -7.57 -5.72 -13.71
C GLY A 383 -6.82 -7.05 -13.72
N GLU A 384 -6.89 -7.83 -12.63
CA GLU A 384 -6.27 -9.17 -12.54
C GLU A 384 -6.84 -10.09 -13.61
N ALA A 385 -8.18 -10.26 -13.63
CA ALA A 385 -8.82 -11.11 -14.61
C ALA A 385 -8.65 -10.60 -16.05
N LEU A 386 -8.60 -9.27 -16.25
CA LEU A 386 -8.37 -8.70 -17.57
C LEU A 386 -6.96 -9.02 -18.10
N MET A 387 -5.93 -8.84 -17.27
CA MET A 387 -4.55 -9.13 -17.66
C MET A 387 -4.31 -10.63 -17.81
N GLU A 388 -4.91 -11.47 -16.97
CA GLU A 388 -4.88 -12.92 -17.15
C GLU A 388 -5.47 -13.32 -18.51
N ARG A 389 -6.66 -12.84 -18.89
CA ARG A 389 -7.25 -13.14 -20.20
C ARG A 389 -6.42 -12.68 -21.40
N ARG A 390 -5.57 -11.66 -21.22
CA ARG A 390 -4.70 -11.11 -22.27
C ARG A 390 -3.27 -11.64 -22.20
N SER A 391 -2.96 -12.45 -21.19
CA SER A 391 -1.65 -13.07 -21.03
C SER A 391 -1.60 -14.39 -21.77
N GLU A 392 -0.42 -14.71 -22.27
CA GLU A 392 -0.13 -16.05 -22.77
C GLU A 392 -0.38 -17.06 -21.64
N HIS A 393 -1.15 -18.13 -21.96
CA HIS A 393 -1.54 -19.17 -21.01
C HIS A 393 -2.30 -18.71 -19.75
N GLY A 394 -2.78 -17.46 -19.71
CA GLY A 394 -3.43 -16.91 -18.53
C GLY A 394 -2.50 -16.66 -17.35
N ILE A 395 -1.22 -16.38 -17.60
CA ILE A 395 -0.20 -16.15 -16.56
C ILE A 395 0.41 -14.76 -16.76
N THR A 396 0.12 -13.85 -15.83
CA THR A 396 0.63 -12.47 -15.89
C THR A 396 2.15 -12.43 -15.71
N GLY A 397 2.83 -11.71 -16.60
CA GLY A 397 4.28 -11.57 -16.59
C GLY A 397 4.78 -10.20 -17.07
N ASN A 398 6.05 -10.16 -17.49
CA ASN A 398 6.77 -8.95 -17.92
C ASN A 398 6.11 -8.15 -19.06
N ARG A 399 5.11 -8.70 -19.73
CA ARG A 399 4.33 -8.01 -20.76
C ARG A 399 3.49 -6.86 -20.17
N PHE A 400 3.01 -7.00 -18.95
CA PHE A 400 2.07 -6.07 -18.32
C PHE A 400 2.57 -5.50 -17.00
N VAL A 401 3.59 -6.10 -16.42
CA VAL A 401 4.10 -5.71 -15.11
C VAL A 401 5.61 -5.58 -15.24
N LEU A 402 6.11 -4.36 -15.12
CA LEU A 402 7.52 -4.13 -14.84
C LEU A 402 7.79 -4.76 -13.47
N GLU A 403 8.92 -5.47 -13.34
CA GLU A 403 9.38 -5.97 -12.03
C GLU A 403 8.31 -6.81 -11.28
N HIS A 404 7.95 -6.52 -10.02
CA HIS A 404 6.96 -7.30 -9.26
C HIS A 404 5.51 -6.78 -9.34
N VAL A 405 5.26 -5.47 -9.48
CA VAL A 405 3.90 -4.85 -9.30
C VAL A 405 3.61 -3.56 -10.10
N HIS A 406 4.59 -2.93 -10.75
CA HIS A 406 4.40 -1.68 -11.50
C HIS A 406 3.87 -1.98 -12.90
N LEU A 407 2.76 -1.33 -13.28
CA LEU A 407 2.01 -1.57 -14.52
C LEU A 407 2.56 -0.85 -15.74
#